data_AF-A0A6M2CWL7-F1
#
_entry.id   AF-A0A6M2CWL7-F1
#
_cell.length_a   1.000
_cell.length_b   1.000
_cell.length_c   1.000
_cell.angle_alpha   90.00
_cell.angle_beta   90.00
_cell.angle_gamma   90.00
#
_symmetry.space_group_name_H-M   'P 1'
#
loop_
_entity.id
_entity.type
_entity.pdbx_description
1 polymer ?
#
loop_
_entity_poly.entity_id
_entity_poly.type
_entity_poly.pdbx_seq_one_letter_code
_entity_poly.pdbx_strand_id
1 'polypeptide(L)'
;MNQSPQVSWRFGSHPRRSSEAFLRQPRFVHLLDENQKFATSINFPQSHSSIVRVGIIGSGLRSIPPPPPIADEEVALNKQLLLEAITACCALPWRNDRPSPMRTSPVGGMKIVALLLVEMISSDVMFNGLPWPDEDFLKVTIERDLHIQAMFVDHPILWDLLRLVASVRPSLCYCSVLLRAVMAVAMTHWRNCQEKAAASSPKHLDTTRTVLRIMSLGQLLPPAMNSLGEVLPLLSPFELFCVLSDVWQYMRNNVPSPALFTHKNPTTGELWREFKTPAADLKYMERLRAIMISNIQTCGLVFQKFFNVDA
;
A
#
# COMPACT_ATOMS: atom_id res chain seq x y z
N MET A 1 -4.71 -21.45 16.05
CA MET A 1 -4.04 -21.62 14.75
C MET A 1 -2.73 -20.86 14.78
N ASN A 2 -1.61 -21.56 15.03
CA ASN A 2 -0.27 -20.98 14.85
C ASN A 2 -0.06 -20.74 13.36
N GLN A 3 -0.23 -19.51 12.89
CA GLN A 3 0.22 -19.16 11.54
C GLN A 3 1.74 -19.29 11.53
N SER A 4 2.24 -20.33 10.87
CA SER A 4 3.66 -20.51 10.62
C SER A 4 4.16 -19.29 9.83
N PRO A 5 5.11 -18.50 10.35
CA PRO A 5 5.60 -17.30 9.67
C PRO A 5 6.31 -17.63 8.33
N GLN A 6 6.55 -18.91 8.03
CA GLN A 6 7.35 -19.37 6.91
C GLN A 6 6.76 -19.08 5.51
N VAL A 7 5.43 -18.97 5.37
CA VAL A 7 4.80 -18.82 4.04
C VAL A 7 4.95 -17.40 3.50
N SER A 8 5.01 -16.39 4.36
CA SER A 8 5.06 -14.98 3.97
C SER A 8 6.37 -14.61 3.24
N TRP A 9 7.49 -15.24 3.61
CA TRP A 9 8.81 -14.98 3.02
C TRP A 9 8.88 -15.31 1.53
N ARG A 10 8.17 -16.35 1.09
CA ARG A 10 8.17 -16.82 -0.30
C ARG A 10 7.59 -15.81 -1.29
N PHE A 11 6.89 -14.80 -0.79
CA PHE A 11 6.31 -13.72 -1.56
C PHE A 11 6.98 -12.35 -1.28
N GLY A 12 8.17 -12.35 -0.67
CA GLY A 12 9.01 -11.15 -0.46
C GLY A 12 8.71 -10.37 0.82
N SER A 13 8.05 -10.99 1.80
CA SER A 13 7.78 -10.30 3.08
C SER A 13 9.05 -10.16 3.92
N HIS A 14 9.10 -9.15 4.79
CA HIS A 14 10.23 -8.91 5.70
C HIS A 14 9.79 -9.02 7.17
N PRO A 15 10.67 -9.44 8.12
CA PRO A 15 10.27 -9.60 9.51
C PRO A 15 10.03 -8.23 10.12
N ARG A 16 8.85 -8.04 10.72
CA ARG A 16 8.58 -6.87 11.53
C ARG A 16 9.55 -6.84 12.71
N ARG A 17 10.39 -5.79 12.77
CA ARG A 17 11.32 -5.52 13.89
C ARG A 17 10.62 -5.44 15.27
N SER A 18 9.31 -5.19 15.30
CA SER A 18 8.52 -4.93 16.50
C SER A 18 7.57 -6.07 16.91
N SER A 19 7.00 -6.83 15.96
CA SER A 19 5.99 -7.86 16.28
C SER A 19 6.56 -9.18 16.79
N GLU A 20 7.79 -9.54 16.41
CA GLU A 20 8.47 -10.70 17.02
C GLU A 20 8.89 -10.44 18.48
N ALA A 21 8.91 -9.19 18.93
CA ALA A 21 9.29 -8.84 20.30
C ALA A 21 8.21 -9.18 21.32
N PHE A 22 6.94 -9.27 20.92
CA PHE A 22 5.82 -9.57 21.83
C PHE A 22 5.40 -11.05 21.84
N LEU A 23 5.79 -11.84 20.83
CA LEU A 23 5.40 -13.25 20.70
C LEU A 23 6.51 -14.26 20.95
N ARG A 24 7.75 -13.83 21.20
CA ARG A 24 8.74 -14.74 21.79
C ARG A 24 8.38 -14.93 23.26
N GLN A 25 7.60 -15.99 23.54
CA GLN A 25 7.70 -16.66 24.84
C GLN A 25 9.20 -16.79 25.13
N PRO A 26 9.68 -16.35 26.31
CA PRO A 26 11.07 -16.55 26.64
C PRO A 26 11.35 -18.04 26.47
N ARG A 27 12.37 -18.39 25.66
CA ARG A 27 12.95 -19.73 25.77
C ARG A 27 13.19 -19.92 27.27
N PHE A 28 12.61 -20.96 27.88
CA PHE A 28 12.94 -21.32 29.25
C PHE A 28 14.42 -21.67 29.26
N VAL A 29 15.25 -20.67 29.51
CA VAL A 29 16.67 -20.85 29.78
C VAL A 29 16.74 -21.23 31.24
N HIS A 30 17.41 -22.34 31.55
CA HIS A 30 17.64 -22.71 32.93
C HIS A 30 18.42 -21.58 33.62
N LEU A 31 17.87 -21.04 34.71
CA LEU A 31 18.48 -19.98 35.50
C LEU A 31 19.94 -20.29 35.87
N LEU A 32 20.27 -21.57 36.04
CA LEU A 32 21.62 -22.03 36.32
C LEU A 32 22.60 -21.73 35.17
N ASP A 33 22.22 -22.01 33.93
CA ASP A 33 23.08 -21.79 32.75
C ASP A 33 23.31 -20.29 32.49
N GLU A 34 22.33 -19.46 32.82
CA GLU A 34 22.44 -18.01 32.69
C GLU A 34 23.29 -17.42 33.82
N ASN A 35 23.11 -17.88 35.07
CA ASN A 35 23.93 -17.49 36.21
C ASN A 35 25.41 -17.91 36.06
N GLN A 36 25.67 -19.07 35.43
CA GLN A 36 27.04 -19.53 35.17
C GLN A 36 27.82 -18.59 34.23
N LYS A 37 27.15 -17.88 33.31
CA LYS A 37 27.80 -16.88 32.43
C LYS A 37 28.28 -15.65 33.20
N PHE A 38 27.60 -15.30 34.28
CA PHE A 38 27.98 -14.18 35.15
C PHE A 38 29.06 -14.59 36.16
N ALA A 39 29.10 -15.86 36.58
CA ALA A 39 30.04 -16.35 37.58
C ALA A 39 31.52 -16.25 37.15
N THR A 40 31.82 -16.35 35.85
CA THR A 40 33.20 -16.28 35.32
C THR A 40 33.63 -14.87 34.91
N SER A 41 32.73 -13.89 34.90
CA SER A 41 32.96 -12.54 34.36
C SER A 41 32.95 -11.42 35.41
N ILE A 42 32.56 -11.72 36.67
CA ILE A 42 32.65 -10.76 37.79
C ILE A 42 34.04 -10.87 38.43
N ASN A 43 35.08 -10.47 37.70
CA ASN A 43 36.38 -10.19 38.30
C ASN A 43 36.51 -8.68 38.51
N PHE A 44 35.88 -8.16 39.57
CA PHE A 44 36.26 -6.84 40.10
C PHE A 44 37.20 -7.03 41.30
N PRO A 45 38.36 -6.34 41.32
CA PRO A 45 39.30 -6.46 42.43
C PRO A 45 38.78 -5.67 43.64
N GLN A 46 38.60 -6.38 44.75
CA GLN A 46 38.70 -5.85 46.12
C GLN A 46 37.89 -4.59 46.49
N SER A 47 36.56 -4.67 46.55
CA SER A 47 35.78 -3.72 47.38
C SER A 47 34.44 -4.33 47.82
N HIS A 48 34.04 -4.05 49.06
CA HIS A 48 32.86 -4.60 49.76
C HIS A 48 31.50 -3.98 49.32
N SER A 49 31.43 -3.35 48.15
CA SER A 49 30.23 -2.62 47.72
C SER A 49 29.53 -3.24 46.51
N SER A 50 28.20 -3.10 46.51
CA SER A 50 27.21 -3.55 45.54
C SER A 50 27.58 -3.38 44.05
N ILE A 51 27.00 -4.26 43.23
CA ILE A 51 27.06 -4.31 41.75
C ILE A 51 27.02 -2.90 41.13
N VAL A 52 27.90 -2.63 40.18
CA VAL A 52 28.12 -1.31 39.53
C VAL A 52 26.87 -0.76 38.81
N ARG A 53 25.88 -1.59 38.49
CA ARG A 53 24.63 -1.16 37.82
C ARG A 53 23.40 -1.79 38.49
N VAL A 54 22.33 -1.00 38.59
CA VAL A 54 21.02 -1.43 39.10
C VAL A 54 20.24 -2.13 37.97
N GLY A 55 20.56 -3.40 37.73
CA GLY A 55 19.83 -4.26 36.80
C GLY A 55 20.05 -4.00 35.31
N ILE A 56 19.35 -4.77 34.47
CA ILE A 56 19.32 -4.66 33.00
C ILE A 56 17.88 -4.34 32.60
N ILE A 57 17.68 -3.35 31.71
CA ILE A 57 16.36 -3.07 31.12
C ILE A 57 16.16 -4.01 29.91
N GLY A 58 15.20 -4.93 30.01
CA GLY A 58 14.87 -5.87 28.95
C GLY A 58 15.90 -7.00 28.78
N SER A 59 15.99 -7.57 27.57
CA SER A 59 16.82 -8.75 27.27
C SER A 59 18.18 -8.44 26.60
N GLY A 60 18.65 -7.19 26.67
CA GLY A 60 19.92 -6.78 26.02
C GLY A 60 19.87 -6.75 24.49
N LEU A 61 21.03 -6.93 23.84
CA LEU A 61 21.20 -6.91 22.38
C LEU A 61 20.26 -7.91 21.69
N ARG A 62 19.33 -7.40 20.88
CA ARG A 62 18.37 -8.25 20.15
C ARG A 62 19.08 -8.93 18.97
N SER A 63 19.36 -10.22 19.09
CA SER A 63 19.76 -11.06 17.96
C SER A 63 18.49 -11.62 17.29
N ILE A 64 18.11 -11.01 16.17
CA ILE A 64 17.05 -11.53 15.31
C ILE A 64 17.76 -12.35 14.22
N PRO A 65 17.54 -13.68 14.14
CA PRO A 65 18.11 -14.46 13.05
C PRO A 65 17.55 -13.91 11.74
N PRO A 66 18.40 -13.67 10.72
CA PRO A 66 17.92 -13.20 9.43
C PRO A 66 16.96 -14.23 8.83
N PRO A 67 15.94 -13.79 8.08
CA PRO A 67 15.08 -14.72 7.35
C PRO A 67 15.93 -15.58 6.39
N PRO A 68 15.46 -16.80 6.06
CA PRO A 68 16.17 -17.64 5.10
C PRO A 68 16.34 -16.86 3.77
N PRO A 69 17.55 -16.85 3.17
CA PRO A 69 17.75 -16.18 1.90
C PRO A 69 16.96 -16.93 0.82
N ILE A 70 15.97 -16.26 0.23
CA ILE A 70 15.24 -16.73 -0.95
C ILE A 70 15.69 -15.84 -2.11
N ALA A 71 15.95 -16.42 -3.28
CA ALA A 71 16.33 -15.65 -4.45
C ALA A 71 15.17 -14.77 -4.94
N ASP A 72 15.47 -13.55 -5.38
CA ASP A 72 14.46 -12.60 -5.88
C ASP A 72 13.67 -13.16 -7.08
N GLU A 73 14.32 -13.98 -7.92
CA GLU A 73 13.68 -14.67 -9.04
C GLU A 73 12.61 -15.67 -8.59
N GLU A 74 12.90 -16.42 -7.53
CA GLU A 74 11.94 -17.39 -6.95
C GLU A 74 10.75 -16.65 -6.33
N VAL A 75 10.99 -15.53 -5.65
CA VAL A 75 9.93 -14.67 -5.14
C VAL A 75 9.05 -14.14 -6.28
N ALA A 76 9.64 -13.66 -7.37
CA ALA A 76 8.91 -13.17 -8.53
C ALA A 76 8.05 -14.27 -9.17
N LEU A 77 8.62 -15.47 -9.36
CA LEU A 77 7.90 -16.63 -9.88
C LEU A 77 6.72 -17.03 -8.98
N ASN A 78 6.95 -17.12 -7.66
CA ASN A 78 5.90 -17.47 -6.70
C ASN A 78 4.75 -16.48 -6.74
N LYS A 79 5.05 -15.17 -6.80
CA LYS A 79 4.04 -14.12 -6.96
C LYS A 79 3.25 -14.30 -8.25
N GLN A 80 3.93 -14.52 -9.38
CA GLN A 80 3.28 -14.72 -10.68
C GLN A 80 2.34 -15.94 -10.65
N LEU A 81 2.81 -17.10 -10.17
CA LEU A 81 2.01 -18.31 -10.07
C LEU A 81 0.77 -18.12 -9.18
N LEU A 82 0.90 -17.37 -8.08
CA LEU A 82 -0.23 -17.04 -7.22
C LEU A 82 -1.28 -16.18 -7.95
N LEU A 83 -0.84 -15.13 -8.64
CA LEU A 83 -1.76 -14.26 -9.40
C LEU A 83 -2.46 -15.04 -10.52
N GLU A 84 -1.73 -15.89 -11.24
CA GLU A 84 -2.28 -16.77 -12.29
C GLU A 84 -3.30 -17.76 -11.71
N ALA A 85 -3.00 -18.38 -10.56
CA ALA A 85 -3.94 -19.26 -9.89
C ALA A 85 -5.23 -18.53 -9.48
N ILE A 86 -5.12 -17.32 -8.91
CA ILE A 86 -6.28 -16.49 -8.54
C ILE A 86 -7.11 -16.12 -9.78
N THR A 87 -6.46 -15.73 -10.88
CA THR A 87 -7.18 -15.39 -12.13
C THR A 87 -7.91 -16.59 -12.73
N ALA A 88 -7.28 -17.77 -12.72
CA ALA A 88 -7.91 -19.02 -13.15
C ALA A 88 -9.13 -19.36 -12.28
N CYS A 89 -9.01 -19.23 -10.96
CA CYS A 89 -10.12 -19.45 -10.02
C CYS A 89 -11.29 -18.46 -10.23
N CYS A 90 -11.02 -17.22 -10.65
CA CYS A 90 -12.06 -16.23 -10.93
C CYS A 90 -12.76 -16.44 -12.28
N ALA A 91 -12.10 -17.08 -13.25
CA ALA A 91 -12.59 -17.22 -14.62
C ALA A 91 -13.39 -18.51 -14.86
N LEU A 92 -13.19 -19.55 -14.04
CA LEU A 92 -13.77 -20.88 -14.23
C LEU A 92 -14.93 -21.12 -13.25
N PRO A 93 -16.17 -21.25 -13.72
CA PRO A 93 -17.26 -21.71 -12.88
C PRO A 93 -17.09 -23.21 -12.61
N TRP A 94 -16.89 -23.56 -11.34
CA TRP A 94 -16.91 -24.94 -10.87
C TRP A 94 -18.36 -25.39 -10.72
N ARG A 95 -18.75 -26.43 -11.44
CA ARG A 95 -20.09 -27.05 -11.33
C ARG A 95 -19.90 -28.54 -11.11
N ASN A 96 -20.38 -29.05 -9.97
CA ASN A 96 -20.28 -30.47 -9.59
C ASN A 96 -18.83 -31.00 -9.69
N ASP A 97 -17.87 -30.32 -9.05
CA ASP A 97 -16.43 -30.67 -9.03
C ASP A 97 -15.76 -30.79 -10.40
N ARG A 98 -16.37 -30.21 -11.44
CA ARG A 98 -15.78 -30.13 -12.78
C ARG A 98 -15.70 -28.69 -13.26
N PRO A 99 -14.60 -28.30 -13.93
CA PRO A 99 -14.52 -27.01 -14.59
C PRO A 99 -15.50 -27.00 -15.77
N SER A 100 -16.44 -26.06 -15.77
CA SER A 100 -17.27 -25.83 -16.94
C SER A 100 -16.40 -25.28 -18.08
N PRO A 101 -16.59 -25.72 -19.34
CA PRO A 101 -15.85 -25.16 -20.49
C PRO A 101 -16.24 -23.71 -20.79
N MET A 102 -17.34 -23.21 -20.22
CA MET A 102 -17.81 -21.84 -20.45
C MET A 102 -17.12 -20.85 -19.52
N ARG A 103 -16.24 -20.00 -20.09
CA ARG A 103 -15.62 -18.89 -19.36
C ARG A 103 -16.67 -17.85 -18.98
N THR A 104 -16.79 -17.56 -17.70
CA THR A 104 -17.66 -16.50 -17.19
C THR A 104 -16.88 -15.20 -16.96
N SER A 105 -17.59 -14.09 -16.81
CA SER A 105 -16.97 -12.82 -16.44
C SER A 105 -16.22 -12.93 -15.11
N PRO A 106 -14.93 -12.55 -15.04
CA PRO A 106 -14.11 -12.68 -13.82
C PRO A 106 -14.51 -11.68 -12.71
N VAL A 107 -15.43 -10.77 -12.98
CA VAL A 107 -15.84 -9.68 -12.07
C VAL A 107 -16.39 -10.23 -10.74
N GLY A 108 -17.18 -11.31 -10.78
CA GLY A 108 -17.76 -11.89 -9.57
C GLY A 108 -16.70 -12.46 -8.62
N GLY A 109 -15.75 -13.24 -9.16
CA GLY A 109 -14.63 -13.78 -8.38
C GLY A 109 -13.70 -12.68 -7.88
N MET A 110 -13.37 -11.70 -8.73
CA MET A 110 -12.45 -10.63 -8.34
C MET A 110 -13.05 -9.69 -7.29
N LYS A 111 -14.37 -9.51 -7.26
CA LYS A 111 -15.07 -8.84 -6.15
C LYS A 111 -14.82 -9.57 -4.81
N ILE A 112 -14.89 -10.90 -4.79
CA ILE A 112 -14.64 -11.69 -3.58
C ILE A 112 -13.18 -11.52 -3.14
N VAL A 113 -12.23 -11.60 -4.09
CA VAL A 113 -10.80 -11.35 -3.82
C VAL A 113 -10.60 -9.97 -3.19
N ALA A 114 -11.24 -8.92 -3.74
CA ALA A 114 -11.16 -7.56 -3.22
C ALA A 114 -11.69 -7.44 -1.78
N LEU A 115 -12.84 -8.06 -1.48
CA LEU A 115 -13.42 -8.05 -0.14
C LEU A 115 -12.55 -8.80 0.88
N LEU A 116 -12.02 -9.97 0.50
CA LEU A 116 -11.10 -10.74 1.34
C LEU A 116 -9.80 -9.98 1.58
N LEU A 117 -9.28 -9.26 0.58
CA LEU A 117 -8.10 -8.42 0.74
C LEU A 117 -8.34 -7.32 1.79
N VAL A 118 -9.51 -6.68 1.76
CA VAL A 118 -9.90 -5.69 2.76
C VAL A 118 -10.03 -6.32 4.15
N GLU A 119 -10.71 -7.46 4.26
CA GLU A 119 -10.93 -8.15 5.53
C GLU A 119 -9.61 -8.60 6.18
N MET A 120 -8.65 -9.08 5.38
CA MET A 120 -7.35 -9.53 5.87
C MET A 120 -6.45 -8.37 6.34
N ILE A 121 -6.57 -7.18 5.73
CA ILE A 121 -5.67 -6.04 6.02
C ILE A 121 -6.30 -5.07 7.03
N SER A 122 -7.61 -4.83 6.93
CA SER A 122 -8.36 -3.91 7.78
C SER A 122 -9.45 -4.68 8.51
N SER A 123 -9.09 -5.32 9.62
CA SER A 123 -10.04 -6.05 10.46
C SER A 123 -11.07 -5.15 11.15
N ASP A 124 -10.81 -3.84 11.21
CA ASP A 124 -11.78 -2.85 11.67
C ASP A 124 -12.78 -2.52 10.54
N VAL A 125 -14.07 -2.71 10.84
CA VAL A 125 -15.19 -2.43 9.92
C VAL A 125 -15.57 -0.95 9.95
N MET A 126 -15.18 -0.22 10.99
CA MET A 126 -15.48 1.20 11.13
C MET A 126 -14.84 2.00 9.98
N PHE A 127 -15.64 2.83 9.31
CA PHE A 127 -15.18 3.68 8.21
C PHE A 127 -14.67 2.94 6.95
N ASN A 128 -15.14 1.71 6.71
CA ASN A 128 -14.92 0.98 5.45
C ASN A 128 -15.91 1.37 4.34
N GLY A 129 -16.73 2.41 4.57
CA GLY A 129 -17.65 2.93 3.57
C GLY A 129 -16.93 3.41 2.30
N LEU A 130 -17.66 3.40 1.19
CA LEU A 130 -17.17 3.89 -0.11
C LEU A 130 -16.82 5.39 -0.10
N PRO A 131 -17.60 6.29 0.53
CA PRO A 131 -17.31 7.73 0.49
C PRO A 131 -15.97 8.07 1.14
N TRP A 132 -15.19 8.90 0.46
CA TRP A 132 -13.97 9.45 1.03
C TRP A 132 -14.33 10.60 1.98
N PRO A 133 -13.84 10.59 3.23
CA PRO A 133 -14.18 11.61 4.21
C PRO A 133 -13.44 12.92 3.92
N ASP A 134 -13.79 13.96 4.64
CA ASP A 134 -13.05 15.22 4.67
C ASP A 134 -11.60 15.04 5.14
N GLU A 135 -10.69 15.90 4.68
CA GLU A 135 -9.27 15.83 5.04
C GLU A 135 -9.04 15.97 6.55
N ASP A 136 -9.88 16.72 7.27
CA ASP A 136 -9.78 16.83 8.73
C ASP A 136 -10.03 15.50 9.45
N PHE A 137 -10.79 14.60 8.82
CA PHE A 137 -11.08 13.27 9.37
C PHE A 137 -9.86 12.34 9.33
N LEU A 138 -8.83 12.67 8.54
CA LEU A 138 -7.59 11.90 8.50
C LEU A 138 -6.93 11.79 9.88
N LYS A 139 -7.12 12.80 10.73
CA LYS A 139 -6.62 12.83 12.11
C LYS A 139 -7.23 11.74 12.99
N VAL A 140 -8.46 11.30 12.69
CA VAL A 140 -9.20 10.30 13.46
C VAL A 140 -8.77 8.88 13.10
N THR A 141 -8.32 8.66 11.86
CA THR A 141 -8.04 7.31 11.33
C THR A 141 -6.55 7.01 11.17
N ILE A 142 -5.68 7.88 11.70
CA ILE A 142 -4.23 7.83 11.51
C ILE A 142 -3.60 6.49 11.91
N GLU A 143 -3.99 5.89 13.04
CA GLU A 143 -3.42 4.62 13.50
C GLU A 143 -3.76 3.47 12.54
N ARG A 144 -5.01 3.40 12.11
CA ARG A 144 -5.46 2.41 11.14
C ARG A 144 -4.78 2.61 9.80
N ASP A 145 -4.71 3.85 9.33
CA ASP A 145 -4.13 4.15 8.02
C ASP A 145 -2.62 3.83 8.00
N LEU A 146 -1.91 4.13 9.09
CA LEU A 146 -0.51 3.71 9.30
C LEU A 146 -0.37 2.19 9.37
N HIS A 147 -1.28 1.49 10.05
CA HIS A 147 -1.29 0.03 10.10
C HIS A 147 -1.44 -0.58 8.70
N ILE A 148 -2.42 -0.11 7.93
CA ILE A 148 -2.66 -0.56 6.56
C ILE A 148 -1.42 -0.28 5.69
N GLN A 149 -0.85 0.93 5.75
CA GLN A 149 0.37 1.23 4.99
C GLN A 149 1.53 0.30 5.40
N ALA A 150 1.71 0.05 6.69
CA ALA A 150 2.74 -0.88 7.17
C ALA A 150 2.54 -2.29 6.61
N MET A 151 1.31 -2.79 6.50
CA MET A 151 1.02 -4.08 5.87
C MET A 151 1.50 -4.13 4.42
N PHE A 152 1.30 -3.06 3.64
CA PHE A 152 1.80 -2.98 2.25
C PHE A 152 3.33 -2.92 2.14
N VAL A 153 4.00 -2.35 3.15
CA VAL A 153 5.48 -2.33 3.23
C VAL A 153 6.02 -3.70 3.64
N ASP A 154 5.38 -4.33 4.63
CA ASP A 154 5.79 -5.62 5.19
C ASP A 154 5.52 -6.77 4.20
N HIS A 155 4.47 -6.63 3.36
CA HIS A 155 4.01 -7.64 2.40
C HIS A 155 3.85 -7.07 0.98
N PRO A 156 4.93 -7.04 0.17
CA PRO A 156 4.90 -6.44 -1.17
C PRO A 156 3.91 -7.07 -2.15
N ILE A 157 3.55 -8.35 -1.96
CA ILE A 157 2.53 -9.05 -2.77
C ILE A 157 1.14 -8.38 -2.71
N LEU A 158 0.85 -7.60 -1.66
CA LEU A 158 -0.41 -6.87 -1.56
C LEU A 158 -0.56 -5.83 -2.68
N TRP A 159 0.53 -5.21 -3.13
CA TRP A 159 0.51 -4.31 -4.29
C TRP A 159 0.16 -5.05 -5.58
N ASP A 160 0.73 -6.23 -5.76
CA ASP A 160 0.48 -7.09 -6.92
C ASP A 160 -0.98 -7.56 -6.96
N LEU A 161 -1.53 -7.97 -5.81
CA LEU A 161 -2.95 -8.32 -5.66
C LEU A 161 -3.87 -7.13 -5.91
N LEU A 162 -3.54 -5.95 -5.39
CA LEU A 162 -4.34 -4.74 -5.61
C LEU A 162 -4.32 -4.31 -7.08
N ARG A 163 -3.18 -4.46 -7.76
CA ARG A 163 -3.04 -4.26 -9.21
C ARG A 163 -3.86 -5.27 -10.00
N LEU A 164 -3.88 -6.54 -9.58
CA LEU A 164 -4.71 -7.57 -10.19
C LEU A 164 -6.20 -7.22 -10.06
N VAL A 165 -6.65 -6.84 -8.87
CA VAL A 165 -8.03 -6.38 -8.63
C VAL A 165 -8.37 -5.15 -9.49
N ALA A 166 -7.43 -4.21 -9.64
CA ALA A 166 -7.59 -3.02 -10.49
C ALA A 166 -7.74 -3.35 -11.98
N SER A 167 -7.17 -4.46 -12.45
CA SER A 167 -7.30 -4.88 -13.85
C SER A 167 -8.70 -5.35 -14.23
N VAL A 168 -9.51 -5.82 -13.26
CA VAL A 168 -10.87 -6.29 -13.48
C VAL A 168 -11.87 -5.31 -12.86
N ARG A 169 -12.34 -4.37 -13.67
CA ARG A 169 -13.28 -3.33 -13.24
C ARG A 169 -14.70 -3.91 -13.01
N PRO A 170 -15.45 -3.42 -12.00
CA PRO A 170 -15.14 -2.34 -11.05
C PRO A 170 -14.57 -2.83 -9.70
N SER A 171 -13.88 -3.96 -9.66
CA SER A 171 -13.55 -4.66 -8.40
C SER A 171 -12.72 -3.80 -7.42
N LEU A 172 -11.90 -2.88 -7.93
CA LEU A 172 -11.10 -1.98 -7.10
C LEU A 172 -11.93 -1.04 -6.22
N CYS A 173 -13.18 -0.73 -6.59
CA CYS A 173 -14.09 0.07 -5.77
C CYS A 173 -14.27 -0.52 -4.37
N TYR A 174 -14.26 -1.85 -4.26
CA TYR A 174 -14.38 -2.54 -2.96
C TYR A 174 -13.12 -2.40 -2.09
N CYS A 175 -11.97 -2.11 -2.69
CA CYS A 175 -10.71 -1.83 -1.98
C CYS A 175 -10.52 -0.34 -1.65
N SER A 176 -11.56 0.51 -1.79
CA SER A 176 -11.47 1.96 -1.57
C SER A 176 -10.85 2.32 -0.22
N VAL A 177 -11.17 1.57 0.85
CA VAL A 177 -10.59 1.77 2.19
C VAL A 177 -9.06 1.66 2.21
N LEU A 178 -8.48 0.69 1.49
CA LEU A 178 -7.04 0.48 1.43
C LEU A 178 -6.34 1.60 0.67
N LEU A 179 -6.92 2.00 -0.46
CA LEU A 179 -6.42 3.12 -1.27
C LEU A 179 -6.44 4.43 -0.49
N ARG A 180 -7.56 4.68 0.20
CA ARG A 180 -7.74 5.85 1.05
C ARG A 180 -6.72 5.90 2.17
N ALA A 181 -6.51 4.79 2.88
CA ALA A 181 -5.53 4.71 3.96
C ALA A 181 -4.10 5.00 3.48
N VAL A 182 -3.68 4.35 2.39
CA VAL A 182 -2.35 4.59 1.80
C VAL A 182 -2.19 6.05 1.36
N MET A 183 -3.20 6.62 0.70
CA MET A 183 -3.20 8.02 0.28
C MET A 183 -3.14 8.98 1.47
N ALA A 184 -3.87 8.70 2.55
CA ALA A 184 -3.87 9.51 3.76
C ALA A 184 -2.48 9.57 4.41
N VAL A 185 -1.79 8.42 4.48
CA VAL A 185 -0.42 8.40 5.01
C VAL A 185 0.57 9.09 4.07
N ALA A 186 0.42 8.91 2.75
CA ALA A 186 1.24 9.64 1.78
C ALA A 186 1.06 11.17 1.93
N MET A 187 -0.18 11.66 1.97
CA MET A 187 -0.49 13.07 2.21
C MET A 187 0.13 13.56 3.53
N THR A 188 -0.03 12.81 4.62
CA THR A 188 0.55 13.15 5.92
C THR A 188 2.07 13.21 5.89
N HIS A 189 2.73 12.29 5.19
CA HIS A 189 4.18 12.31 4.99
C HIS A 189 4.62 13.57 4.24
N TRP A 190 4.03 13.82 3.06
CA TRP A 190 4.45 14.91 2.19
C TRP A 190 4.18 16.30 2.78
N ARG A 191 3.10 16.44 3.56
CA ARG A 191 2.81 17.67 4.31
C ARG A 191 3.89 18.02 5.34
N ASN A 192 4.51 17.01 5.95
CA ASN A 192 5.46 17.17 7.05
C ASN A 192 6.92 16.92 6.62
N CYS A 193 7.16 16.62 5.34
CA CYS A 193 8.48 16.33 4.83
C CYS A 193 9.27 17.63 4.63
N GLN A 194 10.46 17.70 5.25
CA GLN A 194 11.33 18.88 5.23
C GLN A 194 12.39 18.82 4.13
N GLU A 195 12.37 17.78 3.29
CA GLU A 195 13.26 17.65 2.15
C GLU A 195 12.99 18.74 1.11
N LYS A 196 14.02 19.13 0.35
CA LYS A 196 13.84 20.17 -0.69
C LYS A 196 13.08 19.66 -1.92
N ALA A 197 13.27 18.38 -2.25
CA ALA A 197 12.68 17.75 -3.42
C ALA A 197 12.06 16.39 -3.05
N ALA A 198 10.91 16.06 -3.63
CA ALA A 198 10.23 14.80 -3.38
C ALA A 198 11.08 13.57 -3.78
N ALA A 199 11.94 13.72 -4.79
CA ALA A 199 12.91 12.71 -5.21
C ALA A 199 13.88 12.25 -4.09
N SER A 200 14.08 13.07 -3.06
CA SER A 200 14.96 12.76 -1.92
C SER A 200 14.38 11.68 -1.00
N SER A 201 13.07 11.38 -1.12
CA SER A 201 12.38 10.33 -0.36
C SER A 201 11.84 9.25 -1.32
N PRO A 202 12.71 8.43 -1.94
CA PRO A 202 12.35 7.57 -3.06
C PRO A 202 11.32 6.50 -2.70
N LYS A 203 11.35 5.96 -1.46
CA LYS A 203 10.38 4.94 -1.02
C LYS A 203 8.96 5.48 -0.91
N HIS A 204 8.79 6.68 -0.34
CA HIS A 204 7.48 7.32 -0.23
C HIS A 204 6.98 7.78 -1.59
N LEU A 205 7.89 8.23 -2.46
CA LEU A 205 7.58 8.62 -3.83
C LEU A 205 7.10 7.43 -4.67
N ASP A 206 7.79 6.29 -4.57
CA ASP A 206 7.39 5.07 -5.26
C ASP A 206 6.04 4.53 -4.75
N THR A 207 5.81 4.56 -3.44
CA THR A 207 4.51 4.23 -2.84
C THR A 207 3.40 5.14 -3.39
N THR A 208 3.65 6.45 -3.43
CA THR A 208 2.70 7.45 -3.95
C THR A 208 2.40 7.23 -5.43
N ARG A 209 3.43 6.97 -6.25
CA ARG A 209 3.27 6.65 -7.67
C ARG A 209 2.48 5.36 -7.86
N THR A 210 2.76 4.34 -7.05
CA THR A 210 2.12 3.03 -7.15
C THR A 210 0.64 3.12 -6.85
N VAL A 211 0.23 3.80 -5.77
CA VAL A 211 -1.20 3.96 -5.44
C VAL A 211 -1.95 4.75 -6.53
N LEU A 212 -1.38 5.85 -7.04
CA LEU A 212 -1.99 6.61 -8.13
C LEU A 212 -2.13 5.77 -9.40
N ARG A 213 -1.09 5.01 -9.77
CA ARG A 213 -1.13 4.11 -10.93
C ARG A 213 -2.22 3.04 -10.81
N ILE A 214 -2.39 2.47 -9.61
CA ILE A 214 -3.44 1.49 -9.34
C ILE A 214 -4.83 2.14 -9.46
N MET A 215 -5.02 3.33 -8.89
CA MET A 215 -6.27 4.08 -9.00
C MET A 215 -6.60 4.41 -10.46
N SER A 216 -5.61 4.82 -11.26
CA SER A 216 -5.75 5.04 -12.71
C SER A 216 -6.08 3.77 -13.48
N LEU A 217 -5.40 2.64 -13.19
CA LEU A 217 -5.67 1.35 -13.82
C LEU A 217 -7.12 0.91 -13.62
N GLY A 218 -7.62 1.07 -12.39
CA GLY A 218 -9.01 0.79 -12.02
C GLY A 218 -10.02 1.84 -12.49
N GLN A 219 -9.62 2.83 -13.29
CA GLN A 219 -10.46 3.95 -13.75
C GLN A 219 -11.13 4.70 -12.59
N LEU A 220 -10.46 4.86 -11.46
CA LEU A 220 -10.95 5.71 -10.37
C LEU A 220 -10.62 7.18 -10.62
N LEU A 221 -9.50 7.45 -11.30
CA LEU A 221 -9.02 8.78 -11.66
C LEU A 221 -9.29 9.09 -13.14
N PRO A 222 -9.57 10.37 -13.49
CA PRO A 222 -9.81 10.79 -14.86
C PRO A 222 -8.53 10.77 -15.68
N PRO A 223 -8.63 10.72 -17.03
CA PRO A 223 -7.48 10.63 -17.92
C PRO A 223 -6.40 11.70 -17.67
N ALA A 224 -6.81 12.94 -17.35
CA ALA A 224 -5.90 14.04 -17.04
C ALA A 224 -4.96 13.75 -15.84
N MET A 225 -5.40 12.90 -14.90
CA MET A 225 -4.67 12.57 -13.68
C MET A 225 -3.84 11.28 -13.79
N ASN A 226 -3.95 10.53 -14.90
CA ASN A 226 -3.24 9.27 -15.08
C ASN A 226 -1.72 9.44 -15.17
N SER A 227 -1.28 10.59 -15.67
CA SER A 227 0.14 10.90 -15.87
C SER A 227 0.78 11.53 -14.64
N LEU A 228 0.04 11.76 -13.54
CA LEU A 228 0.56 12.45 -12.34
C LEU A 228 1.85 11.82 -11.81
N GLY A 229 2.00 10.49 -11.91
CA GLY A 229 3.20 9.78 -11.46
C GLY A 229 4.52 10.22 -12.11
N GLU A 230 4.47 10.89 -13.27
CA GLU A 230 5.63 11.39 -14.00
C GLU A 230 6.10 12.76 -13.50
N VAL A 231 5.17 13.62 -13.05
CA VAL A 231 5.53 14.96 -12.57
C VAL A 231 5.96 14.94 -11.10
N LEU A 232 5.51 13.99 -10.28
CA LEU A 232 5.80 13.96 -8.84
C LEU A 232 7.29 14.11 -8.45
N PRO A 233 8.26 13.48 -9.14
CA PRO A 233 9.68 13.62 -8.79
C PRO A 233 10.23 15.04 -8.97
N LEU A 234 9.59 15.84 -9.81
CA LEU A 234 9.99 17.21 -10.14
C LEU A 234 9.46 18.23 -9.13
N LEU A 235 8.57 17.81 -8.23
CA LEU A 235 7.90 18.68 -7.28
C LEU A 235 8.63 18.72 -5.93
N SER A 236 8.45 19.83 -5.20
CA SER A 236 8.73 19.87 -3.78
C SER A 236 7.72 19.02 -2.99
N PRO A 237 8.05 18.56 -1.76
CA PRO A 237 7.12 17.79 -0.93
C PRO A 237 5.77 18.47 -0.69
N PHE A 238 5.76 19.78 -0.46
CA PHE A 238 4.52 20.51 -0.20
C PHE A 238 3.65 20.64 -1.46
N GLU A 239 4.24 20.91 -2.62
CA GLU A 239 3.53 20.91 -3.90
C GLU A 239 2.92 19.53 -4.21
N LEU A 240 3.67 18.46 -3.92
CA LEU A 240 3.18 17.09 -4.05
C LEU A 240 1.98 16.84 -3.12
N PHE A 241 2.05 17.29 -1.85
CA PHE A 241 0.92 17.24 -0.93
C PHE A 241 -0.31 17.97 -1.49
N CYS A 242 -0.13 19.19 -2.04
CA CYS A 242 -1.21 19.93 -2.69
C CYS A 242 -1.83 19.11 -3.84
N VAL A 243 -1.03 18.52 -4.73
CA VAL A 243 -1.56 17.68 -5.81
C VAL A 243 -2.36 16.48 -5.26
N LEU A 244 -1.88 15.82 -4.20
CA LEU A 244 -2.61 14.71 -3.58
C LEU A 244 -3.91 15.17 -2.88
N SER A 245 -3.95 16.37 -2.33
CA SER A 245 -5.17 16.97 -1.79
C SER A 245 -6.22 17.19 -2.89
N ASP A 246 -5.82 17.57 -4.11
CA ASP A 246 -6.76 17.67 -5.24
C ASP A 246 -7.30 16.29 -5.63
N VAL A 247 -6.42 15.27 -5.65
CA VAL A 247 -6.81 13.87 -5.87
C VAL A 247 -7.81 13.40 -4.81
N TRP A 248 -7.54 13.70 -3.55
CA TRP A 248 -8.42 13.37 -2.44
C TRP A 248 -9.79 14.02 -2.60
N GLN A 249 -9.80 15.32 -2.90
CA GLN A 249 -11.03 16.08 -3.12
C GLN A 249 -11.80 15.57 -4.34
N TYR A 250 -11.12 15.16 -5.41
CA TYR A 250 -11.75 14.51 -6.56
C TYR A 250 -12.44 13.22 -6.14
N MET A 251 -11.74 12.34 -5.40
CA MET A 251 -12.28 11.05 -4.95
C MET A 251 -13.45 11.19 -3.98
N ARG A 252 -13.44 12.22 -3.14
CA ARG A 252 -14.57 12.58 -2.27
C ARG A 252 -15.81 12.98 -3.07
N ASN A 253 -15.63 13.81 -4.10
CA ASN A 253 -16.74 14.27 -4.93
C ASN A 253 -17.21 13.23 -5.96
N ASN A 254 -16.34 12.29 -6.33
CA ASN A 254 -16.60 11.21 -7.29
C ASN A 254 -16.34 9.85 -6.62
N VAL A 255 -17.21 9.52 -5.66
CA VAL A 255 -17.12 8.29 -4.86
C VAL A 255 -16.95 7.06 -5.76
N PRO A 256 -15.95 6.19 -5.53
CA PRO A 256 -15.66 5.02 -6.36
C PRO A 256 -16.75 3.95 -6.15
N SER A 257 -17.87 4.09 -6.86
CA SER A 257 -19.01 3.18 -6.81
C SER A 257 -19.00 2.25 -8.03
N PRO A 258 -19.27 0.94 -7.85
CA PRO A 258 -19.49 0.01 -8.96
C PRO A 258 -20.60 0.48 -9.93
N ALA A 259 -21.58 1.26 -9.44
CA ALA A 259 -22.69 1.78 -10.24
C ALA A 259 -22.24 2.74 -11.35
N LEU A 260 -21.02 3.29 -11.28
CA LEU A 260 -20.47 4.18 -12.31
C LEU A 260 -19.98 3.42 -13.55
N PHE A 261 -19.85 2.09 -13.49
CA PHE A 261 -19.34 1.26 -14.58
C PHE A 261 -20.50 0.65 -15.37
N THR A 262 -21.19 1.49 -16.13
CA THR A 262 -22.40 1.13 -16.88
C THR A 262 -22.11 0.53 -18.25
N HIS A 263 -20.95 0.83 -18.84
CA HIS A 263 -20.63 0.42 -20.20
C HIS A 263 -19.88 -0.91 -20.19
N LYS A 264 -20.25 -1.79 -21.12
CA LYS A 264 -19.63 -3.10 -21.30
C LYS A 264 -19.05 -3.19 -22.71
N ASN A 265 -17.77 -3.51 -22.82
CA ASN A 265 -17.15 -3.81 -24.10
C ASN A 265 -17.77 -5.10 -24.66
N PRO A 266 -18.39 -5.07 -25.86
CA PRO A 266 -19.07 -6.23 -26.42
C PRO A 266 -18.12 -7.39 -26.78
N THR A 267 -16.85 -7.08 -27.07
CA THR A 267 -15.85 -8.07 -27.50
C THR A 267 -15.13 -8.70 -26.32
N THR A 268 -14.69 -7.91 -25.34
CA THR A 268 -13.92 -8.39 -24.18
C THR A 268 -14.79 -8.66 -22.95
N GLY A 269 -16.02 -8.15 -22.92
CA GLY A 269 -16.90 -8.20 -21.75
C GLY A 269 -16.48 -7.30 -20.61
N GLU A 270 -15.42 -6.49 -20.78
CA GLU A 270 -14.88 -5.58 -19.76
C GLU A 270 -15.83 -4.42 -19.48
N LEU A 271 -15.93 -4.05 -18.21
CA LEU A 271 -16.69 -2.90 -17.77
C LEU A 271 -15.81 -1.65 -17.76
N TRP A 272 -16.36 -0.52 -18.19
CA TRP A 272 -15.69 0.77 -18.12
C TRP A 272 -16.68 1.86 -17.73
N ARG A 273 -16.14 2.95 -17.17
CA ARG A 273 -16.91 4.14 -16.82
C ARG A 273 -16.56 5.29 -17.73
N GLU A 274 -17.55 6.12 -18.03
CA GLU A 274 -17.31 7.42 -18.65
C GLU A 274 -17.04 8.46 -17.56
N PHE A 275 -16.08 9.35 -17.84
CA PHE A 275 -15.82 10.49 -16.97
C PHE A 275 -16.70 11.66 -17.38
N LYS A 276 -17.01 12.53 -16.42
CA LYS A 276 -17.77 13.76 -16.70
C LYS A 276 -16.97 14.67 -17.66
N THR A 277 -17.62 15.69 -18.18
CA THR A 277 -17.01 16.63 -19.14
C THR A 277 -15.64 17.13 -18.66
N PRO A 278 -14.65 17.28 -19.56
CA PRO A 278 -13.28 17.66 -19.20
C PRO A 278 -13.19 18.93 -18.34
N ALA A 279 -14.09 19.89 -18.59
CA ALA A 279 -14.18 21.14 -17.82
C ALA A 279 -14.45 20.94 -16.32
N ALA A 280 -15.23 19.92 -15.94
CA ALA A 280 -15.54 19.65 -14.54
C ALA A 280 -14.34 19.05 -13.79
N ASP A 281 -13.46 18.35 -14.50
CA ASP A 281 -12.27 17.70 -13.94
C ASP A 281 -11.06 18.65 -13.93
N LEU A 282 -11.00 19.63 -14.85
CA LEU A 282 -9.93 20.64 -14.93
C LEU A 282 -9.75 21.44 -13.64
N LYS A 283 -10.81 21.67 -12.86
CA LYS A 283 -10.70 22.40 -11.58
C LYS A 283 -9.76 21.73 -10.58
N TYR A 284 -9.61 20.39 -10.65
CA TYR A 284 -8.66 19.64 -9.80
C TYR A 284 -7.24 19.62 -10.37
N MET A 285 -7.05 20.12 -11.60
CA MET A 285 -5.76 20.21 -12.29
C MET A 285 -5.20 21.64 -12.30
N GLU A 286 -6.00 22.67 -12.01
CA GLU A 286 -5.55 24.08 -12.00
C GLU A 286 -4.40 24.33 -11.03
N ARG A 287 -4.43 23.71 -9.85
CA ARG A 287 -3.32 23.83 -8.88
C ARG A 287 -2.04 23.19 -9.41
N LEU A 288 -2.13 22.03 -10.06
CA LEU A 288 -0.99 21.43 -10.76
C LEU A 288 -0.49 22.36 -11.88
N ARG A 289 -1.40 22.94 -12.67
CA ARG A 289 -1.05 23.88 -13.75
C ARG A 289 -0.22 25.03 -13.22
N ALA A 290 -0.66 25.68 -12.14
CA ALA A 290 0.04 26.77 -11.51
C ALA A 290 1.44 26.35 -11.00
N ILE A 291 1.54 25.20 -10.34
CA ILE A 291 2.82 24.62 -9.85
C ILE A 291 3.78 24.33 -11.00
N MET A 292 3.28 23.80 -12.12
CA MET A 292 4.13 23.51 -13.28
C MET A 292 4.62 24.79 -13.97
N ILE A 293 3.80 25.84 -14.01
CA ILE A 293 4.19 27.16 -14.54
C ILE A 293 5.23 27.83 -13.63
N SER A 294 5.07 27.78 -12.31
CA SER A 294 6.07 28.33 -11.38
C SER A 294 7.41 27.60 -11.48
N ASN A 295 7.38 26.31 -11.80
CA ASN A 295 8.55 25.46 -11.98
C ASN A 295 8.81 25.12 -13.47
N ILE A 296 8.56 26.07 -14.38
CA ILE A 296 8.63 25.80 -15.83
C ILE A 296 10.00 25.28 -16.29
N GLN A 297 11.06 25.65 -15.57
CA GLN A 297 12.44 25.22 -15.86
C GLN A 297 12.59 23.69 -15.80
N THR A 298 11.89 23.02 -14.89
CA THR A 298 11.95 21.56 -14.71
C THR A 298 10.73 20.85 -15.30
N CYS A 299 9.54 21.45 -15.14
CA CYS A 299 8.26 20.86 -15.57
C CYS A 299 7.91 21.13 -17.03
N GLY A 300 8.62 22.03 -17.73
CA GLY A 300 8.27 22.48 -19.08
C GLY A 300 8.14 21.35 -20.11
N LEU A 301 9.04 20.35 -20.08
CA LEU A 301 9.01 19.20 -20.98
C LEU A 301 7.77 18.31 -20.79
N VAL A 302 7.22 18.28 -19.57
CA VAL A 302 6.07 17.43 -19.23
C VAL A 302 4.76 18.22 -19.31
N PHE A 303 4.81 19.55 -19.33
CA PHE A 303 3.63 20.42 -19.30
C PHE A 303 2.62 20.11 -20.41
N GLN A 304 3.11 19.95 -21.64
CA GLN A 304 2.27 19.66 -22.80
C GLN A 304 1.47 18.35 -22.66
N LYS A 305 2.00 17.37 -21.92
CA LYS A 305 1.32 16.10 -21.68
C LYS A 305 0.03 16.25 -20.87
N PHE A 306 -0.03 17.26 -20.00
CA PHE A 306 -1.18 17.52 -19.15
C PHE A 306 -2.10 18.59 -19.72
N PHE A 307 -1.52 19.63 -20.32
CA PHE A 307 -2.23 20.80 -20.83
C PHE A 307 -1.81 21.03 -22.28
N ASN A 308 -2.59 20.50 -23.22
CA ASN A 308 -2.44 20.87 -24.62
C ASN A 308 -2.78 22.35 -24.77
N VAL A 309 -1.89 23.10 -25.42
CA VAL A 309 -2.05 24.54 -25.69
C VAL A 309 -2.98 24.77 -26.90
N ASP A 310 -3.25 23.73 -27.70
CA ASP A 310 -3.98 23.81 -28.97
C ASP A 310 -5.43 23.25 -28.94
N ALA A 311 -6.14 23.41 -27.82
CA ALA A 311 -7.56 23.03 -27.71
C ALA A 311 -8.49 24.25 -27.62
#